data_AF-A0A530MAH1-F1
#
_entry.id   AF-A0A530MAH1-F1
#
_cell.length_a   1.000
_cell.length_b   1.000
_cell.length_c   1.000
_cell.angle_alpha   90.00
_cell.angle_beta   90.00
_cell.angle_gamma   90.00
#
_symmetry.space_group_name_H-M   'P 1'
#
loop_
_entity.id
_entity.type
_entity.pdbx_description
1 polymer ?
#
loop_
_entity_poly.entity_id
_entity_poly.type
_entity_poly.pdbx_seq_one_letter_code
_entity_poly.pdbx_strand_id
1 'polypeptide(L)'
;MIICNGNYISIFCLDAEIVRPGIRFFDILQHSVDIGVASHSAEELYAIRKPYIDQAKPSTYEETLSDGRIVNISHRPLASGGWVSIYEDITEQR
;
A
#
# COMPACT_ATOMS: atom_id res chain seq x y z
N MET A 1 9.23 -1.57 9.54
CA MET A 1 9.67 -0.38 8.78
C MET A 1 9.59 -0.72 7.29
N ILE A 2 9.29 0.26 6.45
CA ILE A 2 9.06 0.09 5.01
C ILE A 2 10.06 0.94 4.22
N ILE A 3 10.40 0.46 3.03
CA ILE A 3 11.09 1.22 1.99
C ILE A 3 10.20 1.13 0.75
N CYS A 4 9.89 2.28 0.13
CA CYS A 4 9.11 2.35 -1.09
C CYS A 4 9.84 3.24 -2.11
N ASN A 5 9.47 3.09 -3.39
CA ASN A 5 10.02 3.90 -4.48
C ASN A 5 9.12 5.12 -4.77
N GLY A 6 9.60 6.03 -5.63
CA GLY A 6 8.83 7.21 -6.01
C GLY A 6 7.49 6.90 -6.69
N ASN A 7 7.39 5.77 -7.43
CA ASN A 7 6.14 5.38 -8.08
C ASN A 7 5.03 5.12 -7.06
N TYR A 8 5.35 4.45 -5.94
CA TYR A 8 4.40 4.23 -4.86
C TYR A 8 3.88 5.56 -4.26
N ILE A 9 4.78 6.52 -4.05
CA ILE A 9 4.43 7.87 -3.57
C ILE A 9 3.47 8.55 -4.55
N SER A 10 3.75 8.48 -5.86
CA SER A 10 2.89 9.05 -6.89
C SER A 10 1.51 8.38 -6.97
N ILE A 11 1.45 7.04 -6.91
CA ILE A 11 0.16 6.31 -6.95
C ILE A 11 -0.74 6.75 -5.80
N PHE A 12 -0.21 6.90 -4.59
CA PHE A 12 -1.03 7.27 -3.43
C PHE A 12 -1.01 8.77 -3.12
N CYS A 13 -0.47 9.60 -4.01
CA CYS A 13 -0.33 11.05 -3.80
C CYS A 13 0.32 11.42 -2.45
N LEU A 14 1.24 10.58 -1.96
CA LEU A 14 1.82 10.72 -0.62
C LEU A 14 2.85 11.85 -0.60
N ASP A 15 3.13 12.35 0.60
CA ASP A 15 4.18 13.33 0.81
C ASP A 15 5.53 12.63 0.96
N ALA A 16 6.48 12.93 0.08
CA ALA A 16 7.83 12.36 0.10
C ALA A 16 8.67 12.82 1.30
N GLU A 17 8.32 13.94 1.95
CA GLU A 17 8.96 14.38 3.19
C GLU A 17 8.53 13.55 4.40
N ILE A 18 7.30 13.03 4.36
CA ILE A 18 6.73 12.13 5.37
C ILE A 18 7.18 10.69 5.09
N VAL A 19 6.94 10.20 3.88
CA VAL A 19 7.18 8.80 3.48
C VAL A 19 8.64 8.60 3.11
N ARG A 20 9.48 8.44 4.14
CA ARG A 20 10.93 8.21 4.02
C ARG A 20 11.31 6.77 4.35
N PRO A 21 12.45 6.26 3.85
CA PRO A 21 12.95 4.93 4.21
C PRO A 21 13.00 4.75 5.73
N GLY A 22 12.42 3.66 6.23
CA GLY A 22 12.32 3.41 7.66
C GLY A 22 10.97 3.74 8.28
N ILE A 23 10.07 4.43 7.57
CA ILE A 23 8.73 4.74 8.08
C ILE A 23 7.95 3.48 8.48
N ARG A 24 7.07 3.58 9.48
CA ARG A 24 6.19 2.47 9.87
C ARG A 24 5.07 2.33 8.86
N PHE A 25 4.68 1.10 8.55
CA PHE A 25 3.61 0.85 7.59
C PHE A 25 2.30 1.55 7.98
N PHE A 26 1.95 1.52 9.27
CA PHE A 26 0.76 2.20 9.78
C PHE A 26 0.79 3.71 9.55
N ASP A 27 1.96 4.37 9.65
CA ASP A 27 2.06 5.81 9.41
C ASP A 27 1.83 6.16 7.93
N ILE A 28 2.20 5.27 7.00
CA ILE A 28 1.86 5.45 5.58
C ILE A 28 0.35 5.38 5.38
N LEU A 29 -0.32 4.40 6.02
CA LEU A 29 -1.77 4.25 5.93
C LEU A 29 -2.47 5.47 6.55
N GLN A 30 -2.00 5.94 7.71
CA GLN A 30 -2.55 7.14 8.33
C GLN A 30 -2.39 8.36 7.43
N HIS A 31 -1.20 8.58 6.85
CA HIS A 31 -0.99 9.68 5.90
C HIS A 31 -1.95 9.61 4.71
N SER A 32 -2.21 8.40 4.18
CA SER A 32 -3.17 8.22 3.09
C SER A 32 -4.61 8.57 3.47
N VAL A 33 -4.99 8.37 4.74
CA VAL A 33 -6.28 8.81 5.29
C VAL A 33 -6.31 10.32 5.45
N ASP A 34 -5.27 10.91 6.03
CA ASP A 34 -5.18 12.33 6.34
C ASP A 34 -5.30 13.21 5.08
N ILE A 35 -4.75 12.74 3.95
CA ILE A 35 -4.86 13.43 2.65
C ILE A 35 -6.10 13.03 1.84
N GLY A 36 -6.94 12.12 2.35
CA GLY A 36 -8.21 11.73 1.74
C GLY A 36 -8.12 10.79 0.54
N VAL A 37 -6.97 10.17 0.26
CA VAL A 37 -6.83 9.21 -0.85
C VAL A 37 -7.36 7.81 -0.48
N ALA A 38 -7.25 7.45 0.80
CA ALA A 38 -7.76 6.17 1.31
C ALA A 38 -9.29 6.16 1.40
N SER A 39 -9.89 5.03 1.02
CA SER A 39 -11.34 4.77 1.10
C SER A 39 -11.81 4.19 2.44
N HIS A 40 -10.87 3.88 3.33
CA HIS A 40 -11.08 3.28 4.65
C HIS A 40 -10.19 3.96 5.70
N SER A 41 -10.49 3.75 6.97
CA SER A 41 -9.60 4.18 8.07
C SER A 41 -8.25 3.44 8.05
N ALA A 42 -7.26 3.98 8.75
CA ALA A 42 -5.92 3.39 8.80
C ALA A 42 -5.95 2.01 9.49
N GLU A 43 -6.78 1.85 10.51
CA GLU A 43 -7.03 0.60 11.22
C GLU A 43 -7.67 -0.46 10.32
N GLU A 44 -8.68 -0.07 9.55
CA GLU A 44 -9.34 -0.97 8.59
C GLU A 44 -8.38 -1.41 7.49
N LEU A 45 -7.65 -0.46 6.88
CA LEU A 45 -6.62 -0.78 5.89
C LEU A 45 -5.55 -1.71 6.48
N TYR A 46 -5.11 -1.45 7.71
CA TYR A 46 -4.14 -2.32 8.37
C TYR A 46 -4.72 -3.72 8.56
N ALA A 47 -5.96 -3.86 9.03
CA ALA A 47 -6.63 -5.14 9.21
C ALA A 47 -6.84 -5.89 7.88
N ILE A 48 -7.11 -5.19 6.77
CA ILE A 48 -7.27 -5.77 5.43
C ILE A 48 -5.91 -6.24 4.89
N ARG A 49 -4.87 -5.41 5.01
CA ARG A 49 -3.56 -5.66 4.38
C ARG A 49 -2.66 -6.61 5.18
N LYS A 50 -2.77 -6.62 6.51
CA LYS A 50 -1.93 -7.42 7.41
C LYS A 50 -1.99 -8.94 7.16
N PRO A 51 -3.17 -9.56 6.91
CA PRO A 51 -3.24 -10.99 6.59
C PRO A 51 -2.45 -11.38 5.35
N TYR A 52 -2.46 -10.56 4.29
CA TYR A 52 -1.70 -10.82 3.06
C TYR A 52 -0.19 -10.77 3.28
N ILE A 53 0.26 -9.93 4.22
CA ILE A 53 1.66 -9.81 4.63
C ILE A 53 2.06 -11.02 5.49
N ASP A 54 1.23 -11.41 6.45
CA ASP A 54 1.54 -12.45 7.44
C ASP A 54 1.48 -13.88 6.88
N GLN A 55 0.64 -14.13 5.88
CA GLN A 55 0.45 -15.48 5.34
C GLN A 55 1.70 -16.07 4.68
N ALA A 56 2.75 -15.27 4.45
CA ALA A 56 4.00 -15.68 3.80
C ALA A 56 3.76 -16.47 2.49
N LYS A 57 2.67 -16.14 1.79
CA LYS A 57 2.27 -16.72 0.51
C LYS A 57 2.05 -15.61 -0.50
N PRO A 58 2.39 -15.83 -1.78
CA PRO A 58 2.01 -14.91 -2.84
C PRO A 58 0.50 -14.69 -2.84
N SER A 59 0.09 -13.43 -2.87
CA SER A 59 -1.31 -13.03 -2.94
C SER A 59 -1.46 -11.76 -3.75
N THR A 60 -2.65 -11.54 -4.29
CA THR A 60 -3.00 -10.38 -5.10
C THR A 60 -4.46 -10.01 -4.84
N TYR A 61 -4.76 -8.71 -4.71
CA TYR A 61 -6.11 -8.16 -4.55
C TYR A 61 -6.16 -6.74 -5.13
N GLU A 62 -7.37 -6.26 -5.39
CA GLU A 62 -7.60 -4.90 -5.85
C GLU A 62 -8.10 -4.01 -4.70
N GLU A 63 -7.71 -2.75 -4.72
CA GLU A 63 -8.20 -1.71 -3.81
C GLU A 63 -8.68 -0.51 -4.62
N THR A 64 -9.88 -0.03 -4.34
CA THR A 64 -10.41 1.20 -4.93
C THR A 64 -10.14 2.36 -4.00
N LEU A 65 -9.43 3.37 -4.50
CA LEU A 65 -9.12 4.60 -3.77
C LEU A 65 -10.33 5.55 -3.77
N SER A 66 -10.32 6.54 -2.89
CA SER A 66 -11.41 7.52 -2.76
C SER A 66 -11.66 8.36 -4.00
N ASP A 67 -10.64 8.53 -4.85
CA ASP A 67 -10.73 9.23 -6.14
C ASP A 67 -11.17 8.33 -7.31
N GLY A 68 -11.50 7.06 -7.04
CA GLY A 68 -11.98 6.11 -8.02
C GLY A 68 -10.89 5.33 -8.75
N ARG A 69 -9.60 5.60 -8.50
CA ARG A 69 -8.52 4.78 -9.04
C ARG A 69 -8.55 3.36 -8.47
N ILE A 70 -8.23 2.39 -9.31
CA ILE A 70 -8.20 0.96 -8.93
C ILE A 70 -6.75 0.50 -8.94
N VAL A 71 -6.25 0.11 -7.77
CA VAL A 71 -4.88 -0.35 -7.59
C VAL A 71 -4.86 -1.86 -7.38
N ASN A 72 -4.16 -2.56 -8.27
CA ASN A 72 -3.83 -3.97 -8.09
C ASN A 72 -2.60 -4.11 -7.17
N ILE A 73 -2.77 -4.84 -6.07
CA ILE A 73 -1.76 -4.98 -5.02
C ILE A 73 -1.32 -6.44 -4.97
N SER A 74 -0.04 -6.68 -5.23
CA SER A 74 0.56 -8.02 -5.19
C SER A 74 1.61 -8.12 -4.09
N HIS A 75 1.42 -9.05 -3.16
CA HIS A 75 2.40 -9.37 -2.11
C HIS A 75 3.25 -10.56 -2.50
N ARG A 76 4.56 -10.46 -2.33
CA ARG A 76 5.52 -11.53 -2.59
C ARG A 76 6.46 -11.67 -1.38
N PRO A 77 6.40 -12.79 -0.64
CA PRO A 77 7.36 -13.05 0.42
C PRO A 77 8.78 -13.20 -0.16
N LEU A 78 9.79 -12.75 0.59
CA LEU A 78 11.19 -12.90 0.18
C LEU A 78 11.84 -14.07 0.91
N ALA A 79 12.73 -14.81 0.23
CA ALA A 79 13.44 -15.94 0.82
C ALA A 79 14.30 -15.56 2.04
N SER A 80 14.80 -14.33 2.07
CA SER A 80 15.57 -13.75 3.18
C SER A 80 14.71 -13.30 4.37
N GLY A 81 13.39 -13.49 4.31
CA GLY A 81 12.44 -12.90 5.24
C GLY A 81 11.91 -11.54 4.77
N GLY A 82 10.76 -11.14 5.33
CA GLY A 82 10.02 -9.97 4.87
C GLY A 82 9.24 -10.21 3.58
N TRP A 83 8.76 -9.14 2.97
CA TRP A 83 7.96 -9.17 1.75
C TRP A 83 8.25 -7.95 0.88
N VAL A 84 7.92 -8.07 -0.40
CA VAL A 84 7.76 -6.94 -1.32
C VAL A 84 6.29 -6.86 -1.73
N SER A 85 5.78 -5.63 -1.82
CA SER A 85 4.46 -5.34 -2.37
C SER A 85 4.63 -4.56 -3.66
N ILE A 86 3.93 -4.99 -4.70
CA ILE A 86 3.88 -4.33 -6.00
C ILE A 86 2.50 -3.70 -6.12
N TYR A 87 2.47 -2.43 -6.50
CA TYR A 87 1.27 -1.62 -6.67
C TYR A 87 1.20 -1.16 -8.11
N GLU A 88 0.10 -1.45 -8.77
CA GLU A 88 -0.15 -1.11 -10.18
C GLU A 88 -1.51 -0.42 -10.29
N ASP A 89 -1.53 0.79 -10.85
CA ASP A 89 -2.78 1.46 -11.21
C ASP A 89 -3.35 0.81 -12.47
N ILE A 90 -4.49 0.13 -12.32
CA ILE A 90 -5.18 -0.60 -13.39
C ILE A 90 -6.49 0.08 -13.78
N THR A 91 -6.67 1.36 -13.44
CA THR A 91 -7.91 2.10 -13.70
C THR A 91 -8.29 2.09 -15.18
N GLU A 92 -7.32 2.19 -16.09
CA GLU A 92 -7.55 2.16 -17.55
C GLU A 92 -7.74 0.75 -18.13
N GLN A 93 -7.46 -0.30 -17.35
CA GLN A 93 -7.53 -1.69 -17.79
C GLN A 93 -8.89 -2.35 -17.44
N ARG A 94 -9.80 -1.59 -16.85
CA ARG A 94 -11.13 -2.00 -16.39
C ARG A 94 -12.25 -1.64 -17.36
#